data_AF-A0A8D0PWS3-F1
#
_entry.id   AF-A0A8D0PWS3-F1
#
_cell.length_a   1.000
_cell.length_b   1.000
_cell.length_c   1.000
_cell.angle_alpha   90.00
_cell.angle_beta   90.00
_cell.angle_gamma   90.00
#
_symmetry.space_group_name_H-M   'P 1'
#
loop_
_entity.id
_entity.type
_entity.pdbx_description
1 polymer ?
#
loop_
_entity_poly.entity_id
_entity_poly.type
_entity_poly.pdbx_seq_one_letter_code
_entity_poly.pdbx_strand_id
1 'polypeptide(L)'
;MHKPRCSLPDVLGVAGLVRRRRRYALSGSVWKKRTLTWRVLSFPRGSALSPDTVRSLLHHALAAWGLESGLTFREVGSESPAEPDIIVDFARAYHQDSYPFDGQGGTLAHAFFPGEHPISGDTHFDDEETWTFGAQGITPQCPLFGEVLSPDLSALKKSV
;
A
#
# COMPACT_ATOMS: atom_id res chain seq x y z
N MET A 1 3.28 22.28 -2.14
CA MET A 1 2.57 20.99 -2.07
C MET A 1 3.43 20.02 -1.28
N HIS A 2 3.41 20.09 0.06
CA HIS A 2 4.40 19.43 0.93
C HIS A 2 3.80 18.32 1.82
N LYS A 3 2.62 17.82 1.49
CA LYS A 3 2.02 16.71 2.22
C LYS A 3 2.38 15.38 1.53
N PRO A 4 2.86 14.38 2.28
CA PRO A 4 3.13 13.07 1.74
C PRO A 4 1.82 12.42 1.26
N ARG A 5 1.90 11.60 0.20
CA ARG A 5 0.73 11.04 -0.49
C ARG A 5 1.05 9.71 -1.17
N CYS A 6 0.00 8.95 -1.47
CA CYS A 6 0.05 7.86 -2.45
C CYS A 6 0.27 8.42 -3.87
N SER A 7 1.24 7.88 -4.63
CA SER A 7 1.70 8.47 -5.90
C SER A 7 0.86 8.12 -7.12
N LEU A 8 0.25 6.93 -7.17
CA LEU A 8 -0.47 6.51 -8.35
C LEU A 8 -1.77 7.30 -8.51
N PRO A 9 -2.03 7.93 -9.68
CA PRO A 9 -3.22 8.72 -9.89
C PRO A 9 -4.45 7.84 -9.70
N ASP A 10 -5.51 8.41 -9.13
CA ASP A 10 -6.75 7.67 -8.98
C ASP A 10 -7.34 7.31 -10.35
N VAL A 11 -7.19 8.16 -11.37
CA VAL A 11 -7.83 8.01 -12.70
C VAL A 11 -6.79 7.67 -13.77
N LEU A 12 -7.01 6.57 -14.50
CA LEU A 12 -6.27 6.21 -15.70
C LEU A 12 -7.13 6.53 -16.95
N GLY A 13 -6.72 7.51 -17.77
CA GLY A 13 -7.31 7.77 -19.11
C GLY A 13 -8.13 9.07 -19.32
N VAL A 14 -8.54 9.30 -20.58
CA VAL A 14 -9.21 10.52 -21.13
C VAL A 14 -10.54 10.89 -20.43
N ALA A 15 -11.06 9.99 -19.59
CA ALA A 15 -12.24 10.23 -18.75
C ALA A 15 -12.02 11.33 -17.68
N GLY A 16 -10.80 11.81 -17.47
CA GLY A 16 -10.49 12.92 -16.55
C GLY A 16 -11.08 14.28 -16.93
N LEU A 17 -11.59 14.46 -18.15
CA LEU A 17 -12.18 15.73 -18.61
C LEU A 17 -13.68 15.86 -18.28
N VAL A 18 -14.35 14.80 -17.84
CA VAL A 18 -15.79 14.86 -17.52
C VAL A 18 -16.02 14.50 -16.06
N ARG A 19 -16.30 15.56 -15.29
CA ARG A 19 -16.92 15.55 -13.95
C ARG A 19 -16.13 14.88 -12.82
N ARG A 20 -15.54 15.74 -11.98
CA ARG A 20 -15.38 15.48 -10.53
C ARG A 20 -16.69 14.91 -9.96
N ARG A 21 -16.75 13.60 -9.70
CA ARG A 21 -17.81 13.03 -8.85
C ARG A 21 -17.44 11.77 -8.05
N ARG A 22 -16.21 11.24 -8.13
CA ARG A 22 -15.77 10.12 -7.27
C ARG A 22 -14.32 10.30 -6.80
N ARG A 23 -14.07 10.05 -5.50
CA ARG A 23 -12.76 10.15 -4.80
C ARG A 23 -11.91 8.88 -4.93
N TYR A 24 -12.15 8.12 -5.99
CA TYR A 24 -11.48 6.86 -6.34
C TYR A 24 -11.85 6.58 -7.80
N ALA A 25 -10.93 6.15 -8.65
CA ALA A 25 -11.36 5.61 -9.94
C ALA A 25 -11.63 4.13 -9.82
N LEU A 26 -12.78 3.78 -10.34
CA LEU A 26 -13.07 2.43 -10.76
C LEU A 26 -12.40 2.30 -12.12
N SER A 27 -11.18 1.77 -12.19
CA SER A 27 -10.58 1.39 -13.49
C SER A 27 -11.35 0.25 -14.18
N GLY A 28 -12.52 -0.14 -13.66
CA GLY A 28 -13.37 -1.20 -14.17
C GLY A 28 -12.84 -2.61 -13.89
N SER A 29 -11.61 -2.73 -13.39
CA SER A 29 -11.03 -4.01 -13.01
C SER A 29 -11.37 -4.37 -11.58
N VAL A 30 -11.79 -5.62 -11.39
CA VAL A 30 -12.22 -6.19 -10.12
C VAL A 30 -11.68 -7.60 -10.01
N TRP A 31 -11.42 -8.04 -8.78
CA TRP A 31 -11.06 -9.43 -8.53
C TRP A 31 -12.20 -10.37 -8.97
N LYS A 32 -11.87 -11.34 -9.83
CA LYS A 32 -12.82 -12.38 -10.28
C LYS A 32 -13.10 -13.42 -9.19
N LYS A 33 -12.30 -13.44 -8.13
CA LYS A 33 -12.43 -14.34 -6.99
C LYS A 33 -12.60 -13.54 -5.70
N ARG A 34 -13.23 -14.16 -4.70
CA ARG A 34 -13.52 -13.53 -3.41
C ARG A 34 -12.44 -13.77 -2.36
N THR A 35 -11.70 -14.86 -2.46
CA THR A 35 -10.60 -15.19 -1.56
C THR A 35 -9.29 -14.83 -2.22
N LEU A 36 -8.63 -13.81 -1.71
CA LEU A 36 -7.34 -13.32 -2.16
C LEU A 36 -6.25 -13.79 -1.22
N THR A 37 -5.13 -14.18 -1.80
CA THR A 37 -3.91 -14.53 -1.09
C THR A 37 -2.95 -13.35 -1.11
N TRP A 38 -2.26 -13.12 0.00
CA TRP A 38 -1.28 -12.04 0.10
C TRP A 38 -0.02 -12.48 0.81
N ARG A 39 1.09 -11.82 0.54
CA ARG A 39 2.38 -12.07 1.19
C ARG A 39 3.19 -10.78 1.30
N VAL A 40 3.98 -10.65 2.36
CA VAL A 40 5.01 -9.63 2.48
C VAL A 40 6.32 -10.14 1.86
N LEU A 41 6.83 -9.45 0.84
CA LEU A 41 8.08 -9.79 0.16
C LEU A 41 9.31 -9.29 0.94
N SER A 42 9.27 -8.05 1.42
CA SER A 42 10.34 -7.44 2.20
C SER A 42 9.78 -6.59 3.34
N PHE A 43 10.63 -6.18 4.28
CA PHE A 43 10.24 -5.46 5.48
C PHE A 43 11.04 -4.15 5.60
N PRO A 44 10.49 -3.11 6.26
CA PRO A 44 11.13 -1.80 6.33
C PRO A 44 12.43 -1.89 7.14
N ARG A 45 13.58 -1.69 6.49
CA ARG A 45 14.91 -1.90 7.09
C ARG A 45 15.37 -0.73 7.94
N GLY A 46 14.92 0.47 7.62
CA GLY A 46 15.23 1.70 8.36
C GLY A 46 14.33 1.97 9.57
N SER A 47 13.36 1.10 9.82
CA SER A 47 12.29 1.32 10.80
C SER A 47 12.42 0.41 12.02
N ALA A 48 11.86 0.84 13.16
CA ALA A 48 11.84 0.05 14.40
C ALA A 48 10.76 -1.05 14.42
N LEU A 49 10.05 -1.27 13.30
CA LEU A 49 8.96 -2.22 13.21
C LEU A 49 9.48 -3.65 13.02
N SER A 50 9.05 -4.57 13.89
CA SER A 50 9.33 -5.99 13.67
C SER A 50 8.51 -6.55 12.51
N PRO A 51 9.00 -7.59 11.80
CA PRO A 51 8.23 -8.27 10.76
C PRO A 51 6.84 -8.73 11.23
N ASP A 52 6.72 -9.20 12.47
CA ASP A 52 5.45 -9.60 13.08
C ASP A 52 4.48 -8.44 13.25
N THR A 53 5.01 -7.27 13.61
CA THR A 53 4.20 -6.05 13.73
C THR A 53 3.68 -5.63 12.36
N VAL A 54 4.53 -5.60 11.34
CA VAL A 54 4.13 -5.27 9.96
C VAL A 54 3.05 -6.22 9.45
N ARG A 55 3.26 -7.53 9.59
CA ARG A 55 2.25 -8.55 9.21
C ARG A 55 0.94 -8.37 9.95
N SER A 56 1.00 -8.10 11.26
CA SER A 56 -0.19 -7.84 12.07
C SER A 56 -0.94 -6.61 11.56
N LEU A 57 -0.26 -5.51 11.26
CA LEU A 57 -0.90 -4.29 10.75
C LEU A 57 -1.57 -4.53 9.40
N LEU A 58 -0.87 -5.19 8.47
CA LEU A 58 -1.42 -5.55 7.16
C LEU A 58 -2.62 -6.48 7.29
N HIS A 59 -2.56 -7.48 8.18
CA HIS A 59 -3.67 -8.37 8.44
C HIS A 59 -4.91 -7.62 8.92
N HIS A 60 -4.77 -6.71 9.89
CA HIS A 60 -5.90 -5.92 10.39
C HIS A 60 -6.46 -4.96 9.32
N ALA A 61 -5.58 -4.35 8.52
CA ALA A 61 -5.98 -3.48 7.42
C ALA A 61 -6.79 -4.23 6.36
N LEU A 62 -6.29 -5.37 5.89
CA LEU A 62 -6.96 -6.21 4.91
C LEU A 62 -8.25 -6.83 5.46
N ALA A 63 -8.28 -7.19 6.74
CA ALA A 63 -9.51 -7.65 7.39
C ALA A 63 -10.59 -6.56 7.39
N ALA A 64 -10.24 -5.32 7.70
CA ALA A 64 -11.18 -4.19 7.64
C ALA A 64 -11.70 -3.96 6.22
N TRP A 65 -10.84 -4.02 5.21
CA TRP A 65 -11.24 -3.97 3.80
C TRP A 65 -12.12 -5.15 3.38
N GLY A 66 -11.85 -6.34 3.91
CA GLY A 66 -12.64 -7.55 3.64
C GLY A 66 -14.08 -7.43 4.12
N LEU A 67 -14.29 -6.81 5.28
CA LEU A 67 -15.64 -6.55 5.81
C LEU A 67 -16.47 -5.65 4.87
N GLU A 68 -15.87 -4.60 4.31
CA GLU A 68 -16.57 -3.62 3.45
C GLU A 68 -16.74 -4.10 2.00
N SER A 69 -15.75 -4.83 1.46
CA SER A 69 -15.78 -5.33 0.08
C SER A 69 -16.44 -6.71 -0.07
N GLY A 70 -16.56 -7.45 1.04
CA GLY A 70 -16.93 -8.86 1.06
C GLY A 70 -15.85 -9.80 0.52
N LEU A 71 -14.61 -9.32 0.36
CA LEU A 71 -13.45 -10.16 0.05
C LEU A 71 -12.87 -10.80 1.32
N THR A 72 -12.20 -11.93 1.16
CA THR A 72 -11.47 -12.61 2.23
C THR A 72 -10.00 -12.62 1.89
N PHE A 73 -9.14 -12.23 2.83
CA PHE A 73 -7.69 -12.19 2.64
C PHE A 73 -7.01 -13.28 3.45
N ARG A 74 -6.14 -14.06 2.81
CA ARG A 74 -5.36 -15.12 3.46
C ARG A 74 -3.87 -14.91 3.23
N GLU A 75 -3.13 -14.73 4.31
CA GLU A 75 -1.66 -14.67 4.22
C GLU A 75 -1.11 -16.04 3.79
N VAL A 76 -0.14 -16.04 2.88
CA VAL A 76 0.59 -17.24 2.45
C VAL A 76 2.07 -17.11 2.77
N GLY A 77 2.61 -18.09 3.50
CA GLY A 77 4.04 -18.13 3.84
C GLY A 77 4.93 -18.29 2.60
N SER A 78 6.21 -17.92 2.72
CA SER A 78 7.23 -17.98 1.66
C SER A 78 7.35 -19.35 0.98
N GLU A 79 7.08 -20.42 1.73
CA GLU A 79 7.12 -21.82 1.27
C GLU A 79 6.02 -22.18 0.26
N SER A 80 4.97 -21.35 0.11
CA SER A 80 3.92 -21.63 -0.87
C SER A 80 4.50 -21.49 -2.29
N PRO A 81 4.37 -22.54 -3.15
CA PRO A 81 4.88 -22.53 -4.51
C PRO A 81 4.03 -21.69 -5.46
N ALA A 82 2.81 -21.32 -5.05
CA ALA A 82 1.94 -20.42 -5.81
C ALA A 82 2.24 -18.96 -5.46
N GLU A 83 2.30 -18.12 -6.50
CA GLU A 83 2.36 -16.67 -6.38
C GLU A 83 1.06 -16.13 -5.74
N PRO A 84 1.14 -15.23 -4.75
CA PRO A 84 -0.04 -14.62 -4.15
C PRO A 84 -0.72 -13.65 -5.12
N ASP A 85 -1.95 -13.24 -4.80
CA ASP A 85 -2.67 -12.22 -5.58
C ASP A 85 -2.21 -10.80 -5.28
N ILE A 86 -1.67 -10.59 -4.08
CA ILE A 86 -1.21 -9.29 -3.61
C ILE A 86 0.15 -9.49 -2.96
N ILE A 87 1.19 -8.94 -3.58
CA ILE A 87 2.50 -8.81 -2.98
C ILE A 87 2.58 -7.45 -2.29
N VAL A 88 3.02 -7.46 -1.03
CA VAL A 88 3.37 -6.25 -0.30
C VAL A 88 4.89 -6.15 -0.24
N ASP A 89 5.47 -5.09 -0.82
CA ASP A 89 6.92 -4.88 -0.86
C ASP A 89 7.33 -3.54 -0.25
N PHE A 90 8.49 -3.49 0.41
CA PHE A 90 9.14 -2.28 0.90
C PHE A 90 10.36 -2.01 0.01
N ALA A 91 10.18 -1.13 -0.97
CA ALA A 91 11.15 -0.89 -2.01
C ALA A 91 11.74 0.53 -1.95
N ARG A 92 12.86 0.76 -2.63
CA ARG A 92 13.56 2.06 -2.65
C ARG A 92 13.76 2.53 -4.07
N ALA A 93 13.65 3.83 -4.30
CA ALA A 93 13.90 4.45 -5.59
C ALA A 93 13.29 3.65 -6.75
N TYR A 94 14.06 3.33 -7.79
CA TYR A 94 13.62 2.48 -8.89
C TYR A 94 13.54 1.00 -8.49
N HIS A 95 12.35 0.42 -8.61
CA HIS A 95 12.04 -0.94 -8.17
C HIS A 95 11.22 -1.75 -9.20
N GLN A 96 11.58 -1.59 -10.49
CA GLN A 96 11.17 -2.46 -11.60
C GLN A 96 9.69 -2.39 -12.03
N ASP A 97 8.93 -1.37 -11.61
CA ASP A 97 7.53 -1.18 -11.98
C ASP A 97 7.23 0.12 -12.75
N SER A 98 8.28 0.86 -13.12
CA SER A 98 8.23 2.19 -13.77
C SER A 98 7.71 3.35 -12.90
N TYR A 99 7.45 3.12 -11.62
CA TYR A 99 6.99 4.14 -10.67
C TYR A 99 8.02 4.29 -9.53
N PRO A 100 9.19 4.90 -9.75
CA PRO A 100 10.21 5.00 -8.73
C PRO A 100 9.74 5.84 -7.53
N PHE A 101 10.15 5.46 -6.32
CA PHE A 101 10.02 6.32 -5.14
C PHE A 101 10.98 7.51 -5.21
N ASP A 102 10.60 8.61 -4.57
CA ASP A 102 11.30 9.89 -4.54
C ASP A 102 12.03 10.14 -3.21
N GLY A 103 12.02 9.16 -2.31
CA GLY A 103 12.68 9.22 -1.02
C GLY A 103 11.87 9.97 0.03
N GLN A 104 12.51 10.23 1.17
CA GLN A 104 11.85 10.70 2.38
C GLN A 104 11.01 11.99 2.20
N GLY A 105 9.79 11.97 2.72
CA GLY A 105 8.84 13.09 2.74
C GLY A 105 8.03 13.25 1.44
N GLY A 106 8.18 12.35 0.48
CA GLY A 106 7.52 12.38 -0.82
C GLY A 106 6.35 11.40 -0.92
N THR A 107 6.53 10.39 -1.76
CA THR A 107 5.62 9.29 -2.01
C THR A 107 5.79 8.22 -0.96
N LEU A 108 4.75 7.97 -0.16
CA LEU A 108 4.83 6.95 0.90
C LEU A 108 4.66 5.53 0.36
N ALA A 109 3.79 5.38 -0.62
CA ALA A 109 3.39 4.09 -1.15
C ALA A 109 2.66 4.24 -2.49
N HIS A 110 2.55 3.14 -3.22
CA HIS A 110 1.62 2.99 -4.32
C HIS A 110 1.09 1.58 -4.43
N ALA A 111 0.04 1.41 -5.22
CA ALA A 111 -0.61 0.14 -5.41
C ALA A 111 -1.30 0.04 -6.77
N PHE A 112 -1.30 -1.16 -7.31
CA PHE A 112 -1.84 -1.47 -8.62
C PHE A 112 -3.26 -2.01 -8.52
N PHE A 113 -4.10 -1.66 -9.48
CA PHE A 113 -5.47 -2.16 -9.55
C PHE A 113 -5.49 -3.69 -9.74
N PRO A 114 -6.60 -4.37 -9.35
CA PRO A 114 -6.82 -5.77 -9.68
C PRO A 114 -6.70 -5.99 -11.20
N GLY A 115 -6.22 -7.15 -11.63
CA GLY A 115 -5.95 -7.40 -13.04
C GLY A 115 -5.32 -8.76 -13.30
N GLU A 116 -4.96 -9.02 -14.56
CA GLU A 116 -4.31 -10.27 -15.00
C GLU A 116 -2.80 -10.10 -15.20
N HIS A 117 -2.29 -8.88 -15.12
CA HIS A 117 -0.85 -8.62 -15.20
C HIS A 117 -0.17 -9.06 -13.90
N PRO A 118 1.07 -9.59 -13.91
CA PRO A 118 1.74 -10.08 -12.69
C PRO A 118 1.74 -9.11 -11.51
N ILE A 119 1.99 -7.82 -11.76
CA ILE A 119 2.00 -6.77 -10.71
C ILE A 119 0.61 -6.32 -10.24
N SER A 120 -0.47 -6.85 -10.83
CA SER A 120 -1.82 -6.36 -10.53
C SER A 120 -2.20 -6.72 -9.10
N GLY A 121 -2.68 -5.74 -8.33
CA GLY A 121 -2.98 -5.93 -6.92
C GLY A 121 -1.79 -5.68 -5.99
N ASP A 122 -0.55 -5.63 -6.49
CA ASP A 122 0.60 -5.41 -5.63
C ASP A 122 0.59 -4.02 -4.99
N THR A 123 1.17 -3.92 -3.80
CA THR A 123 1.32 -2.68 -3.03
C THR A 123 2.77 -2.52 -2.62
N HIS A 124 3.37 -1.39 -2.99
CA HIS A 124 4.73 -1.06 -2.62
C HIS A 124 4.74 0.12 -1.65
N PHE A 125 5.57 0.04 -0.62
CA PHE A 125 5.84 1.07 0.36
C PHE A 125 7.27 1.58 0.18
N ASP A 126 7.50 2.87 0.37
CA ASP A 126 8.85 3.44 0.30
C ASP A 126 9.65 3.06 1.57
N ASP A 127 10.71 2.27 1.40
CA ASP A 127 11.65 1.86 2.45
C ASP A 127 12.65 2.98 2.82
N GLU A 128 12.59 4.13 2.16
CA GLU A 128 13.31 5.35 2.55
C GLU A 128 12.53 6.19 3.58
N GLU A 129 11.26 5.84 3.84
CA GLU A 129 10.46 6.43 4.90
C GLU A 129 10.71 5.78 6.27
N THR A 130 10.48 6.55 7.34
CA THR A 130 10.54 6.02 8.72
C THR A 130 9.16 5.56 9.17
N TRP A 131 8.90 4.27 9.07
CA TRP A 131 7.64 3.66 9.48
C TRP A 131 7.59 3.43 11.00
N THR A 132 6.49 3.84 11.63
CA THR A 132 6.29 3.66 13.07
C THR A 132 4.88 3.17 13.36
N PHE A 133 4.70 2.56 14.54
CA PHE A 133 3.41 2.11 15.03
C PHE A 133 3.34 2.30 16.55
N GLY A 134 2.27 2.94 17.04
CA GLY A 134 2.12 3.31 18.44
C GLY A 134 2.84 4.61 18.83
N ALA A 135 2.76 4.96 20.12
CA ALA A 135 3.16 6.27 20.65
C ALA A 135 4.67 6.53 20.79
N GLN A 136 5.52 5.89 19.99
CA GLN A 136 6.97 6.12 20.02
C GLN A 136 7.42 7.28 19.10
N GLY A 137 6.47 8.04 18.54
CA GLY A 137 6.73 9.22 17.72
C GLY A 137 6.86 10.55 18.48
N ILE A 138 7.01 10.55 19.81
CA ILE A 138 7.26 11.79 20.55
C ILE A 138 8.76 12.04 20.62
N THR A 139 9.33 12.61 19.57
CA THR A 139 10.59 13.37 19.69
C THR A 139 10.26 14.81 20.09
N PRO A 140 10.83 15.36 21.18
CA PRO A 140 10.59 16.74 21.58
C PRO A 140 11.53 17.66 20.79
N GLN A 141 11.33 17.80 19.47
CA GLN A 141 12.02 18.84 18.69
C GLN A 141 11.35 19.14 17.34
N CYS A 142 10.12 19.66 17.39
CA CYS A 142 9.53 20.68 16.48
C CYS A 142 8.01 20.60 16.58
N PRO A 143 7.31 21.66 17.07
CA PRO A 143 5.87 21.62 17.20
C PRO A 143 5.20 22.01 15.88
N LEU A 144 5.37 21.25 14.79
CA LEU A 144 4.64 21.53 13.53
C LEU A 144 4.37 20.33 12.60
N PHE A 145 4.48 19.06 13.00
CA PHE A 145 3.99 17.95 12.17
C PHE A 145 3.47 16.78 13.01
N GLY A 146 2.26 16.95 13.54
CA GLY A 146 1.47 15.83 14.07
C GLY A 146 0.67 15.18 12.94
N GLU A 147 1.31 14.31 12.16
CA GLU A 147 0.69 13.29 11.29
C GLU A 147 1.80 12.56 10.51
N VAL A 148 2.71 11.88 11.20
CA VAL A 148 3.39 10.71 10.59
C VAL A 148 2.52 9.51 10.92
N LEU A 149 1.41 9.53 10.18
CA LEU A 149 0.53 8.46 9.75
C LEU A 149 0.94 7.06 10.24
N SER A 150 -0.02 6.42 10.91
CA SER A 150 -0.33 4.99 10.69
C SER A 150 0.07 4.61 9.27
N PRO A 151 0.72 3.46 9.01
CA PRO A 151 1.19 3.10 7.65
C PRO A 151 0.12 3.50 6.63
N ASP A 152 0.49 4.16 5.53
CA ASP A 152 -0.46 4.69 4.55
C ASP A 152 -1.13 3.53 3.80
N LEU A 153 -1.98 2.80 4.52
CA LEU A 153 -2.79 1.69 4.07
C LEU A 153 -3.86 2.19 3.08
N SER A 154 -3.90 3.49 2.76
CA SER A 154 -4.70 3.99 1.65
C SER A 154 -4.20 3.46 0.31
N ALA A 155 -2.91 3.10 0.19
CA ALA A 155 -2.41 2.40 -1.00
C ALA A 155 -3.13 1.07 -1.20
N LEU A 156 -3.35 0.28 -0.14
CA LEU A 156 -4.09 -1.00 -0.22
C LEU A 156 -5.49 -0.84 -0.82
N LYS A 157 -6.09 0.35 -0.77
CA LYS A 157 -7.40 0.61 -1.38
C LYS A 157 -7.41 0.40 -2.89
N LYS A 158 -6.30 0.65 -3.60
CA LYS A 158 -6.23 0.42 -5.05
C LYS A 158 -6.12 -1.06 -5.39
N SER A 159 -5.51 -1.85 -4.49
CA SER A 159 -5.34 -3.30 -4.63
C SER A 159 -6.60 -4.12 -4.35
N VAL A 160 -7.65 -3.51 -3.79
CA VAL A 160 -8.89 -4.16 -3.32
C VAL A 160 -10.08 -3.76 -4.19
#